data_AF-A0A9D4F8N8-F1
#
_entry.id   AF-A0A9D4F8N8-F1
#
_cell.length_a   1.000
_cell.length_b   1.000
_cell.length_c   1.000
_cell.angle_alpha   90.00
_cell.angle_beta   90.00
_cell.angle_gamma   90.00
#
_symmetry.space_group_name_H-M   'P 1'
#
loop_
_entity.id
_entity.type
_entity.pdbx_description
1 polymer ?
#
loop_
_entity_poly.entity_id
_entity_poly.type
_entity_poly.pdbx_seq_one_letter_code
_entity_poly.pdbx_strand_id
1 'polypeptide(L)' 'MLLPQPIVCPREIYDMMVECWNRSDCERPTFKDIHMFLLRKNMGYNPKDEKLNQLKFQCVSYGEHIQKFNCDS' A
#
# COMPACT_ATOMS: atom_id res chain seq x y z
N MET A 1 7.40 19.29 -14.17
CA MET A 1 6.98 17.96 -14.67
C MET A 1 6.98 17.04 -13.47
N LEU A 2 5.83 16.43 -13.19
CA LEU A 2 5.71 15.38 -12.17
C LEU A 2 5.56 14.05 -12.89
N LEU A 3 6.16 12.99 -12.34
CA LEU A 3 5.96 11.64 -12.87
C LEU A 3 4.51 11.21 -12.61
N PRO A 4 3.84 10.48 -13.53
CA PRO A 4 2.49 10.01 -13.28
C PRO A 4 2.44 9.04 -12.08
N GLN A 5 1.32 9.05 -11.35
CA GLN A 5 1.09 8.12 -10.24
C GLN A 5 0.95 6.68 -10.75
N PRO A 6 1.72 5.71 -10.23
CA PRO A 6 1.50 4.29 -10.53
C PRO A 6 0.14 3.80 -10.01
N ILE A 7 -0.54 2.94 -10.78
CA ILE A 7 -1.91 2.47 -10.48
C ILE A 7 -2.03 1.84 -9.08
N VAL A 8 -1.02 1.08 -8.67
CA VAL A 8 -1.01 0.36 -7.38
C VAL A 8 -0.48 1.20 -6.21
N CYS A 9 -0.02 2.43 -6.47
CA CYS A 9 0.57 3.28 -5.46
C CYS A 9 -0.53 4.02 -4.68
N PRO A 10 -0.59 3.90 -3.34
CA PRO A 10 -1.50 4.70 -2.54
C PRO A 10 -1.24 6.19 -2.75
N ARG A 11 -2.32 6.99 -2.90
CA ARG A 11 -2.24 8.44 -3.19
C ARG A 11 -1.29 9.17 -2.25
N GLU A 12 -1.38 8.89 -0.96
CA GLU A 12 -0.59 9.58 0.06
C GLU A 12 0.92 9.29 -0.07
N ILE A 13 1.29 8.08 -0.49
CA ILE A 13 2.70 7.75 -0.78
C ILE A 13 3.18 8.54 -1.98
N TYR A 14 2.34 8.66 -3.01
CA TYR A 14 2.65 9.46 -4.18
C TYR A 14 2.78 10.95 -3.86
N ASP A 15 1.88 11.51 -3.06
CA ASP A 15 1.95 12.91 -2.64
C ASP A 15 3.25 13.18 -1.85
N MET A 16 3.65 12.27 -0.95
CA MET A 16 4.96 12.35 -0.25
C MET A 16 6.15 12.28 -1.24
N MET A 17 6.08 11.45 -2.29
CA MET A 17 7.12 11.43 -3.33
C MET A 17 7.19 12.74 -4.12
N VAL A 18 6.04 13.37 -4.41
CA VAL A 18 5.98 14.67 -5.09
C VAL A 18 6.64 15.76 -4.25
N GLU A 19 6.42 15.77 -2.93
CA GLU A 19 7.12 16.69 -2.00
C GLU A 19 8.64 16.47 -2.03
N CYS A 20 9.09 15.22 -2.09
CA CYS A 20 10.52 14.90 -2.22
C CYS A 20 11.14 15.39 -3.54
N TRP A 21 10.36 15.48 -4.61
CA TRP A 21 10.80 15.97 -5.93
C TRP A 21 10.67 17.49 -6.11
N ASN A 22 10.51 18.24 -5.01
CA ASN A 22 10.45 19.70 -5.10
C ASN A 22 11.77 20.27 -5.66
N ARG A 23 11.67 21.26 -6.55
CA ARG A 23 12.83 21.96 -7.11
C ARG A 23 13.55 22.78 -6.05
N SER A 24 12.80 23.29 -5.08
CA SER A 24 13.36 24.02 -3.95
C SER A 24 13.78 23.04 -2.86
N ASP A 25 15.07 23.03 -2.52
CA ASP A 25 15.61 22.12 -1.51
C ASP A 25 15.02 22.38 -0.11
N CYS A 26 14.64 23.63 0.20
CA CYS A 26 14.05 23.99 1.50
C CYS A 26 12.58 23.54 1.64
N GLU A 27 11.92 23.20 0.54
CA GLU A 27 10.54 22.70 0.53
C GLU A 27 10.49 21.16 0.55
N ARG A 28 11.64 20.49 0.42
CA ARG A 28 11.68 19.02 0.53
C ARG A 28 11.53 18.61 1.99
N PRO A 29 10.78 17.53 2.27
CA PRO A 29 10.65 17.02 3.63
C PRO A 29 11.99 16.50 4.14
N THR A 30 12.20 16.61 5.46
CA THR A 30 13.41 16.06 6.06
C THR A 30 13.33 14.53 6.09
N PHE A 31 14.49 13.86 6.23
CA PHE A 31 14.50 12.40 6.46
C PHE A 31 13.71 12.00 7.71
N LYS A 32 13.63 12.87 8.73
CA LYS A 32 12.82 12.62 9.92
C LYS A 32 11.33 12.61 9.57
N ASP A 33 10.87 13.54 8.75
CA ASP A 33 9.47 13.62 8.34
C ASP A 33 9.08 12.43 7.45
N ILE A 34 9.94 12.09 6.48
CA ILE A 34 9.77 10.92 5.62
C ILE A 34 9.71 9.65 6.48
N HIS A 35 10.63 9.49 7.45
CA HIS A 35 10.64 8.33 8.34
C HIS A 35 9.38 8.24 9.20
N MET A 36 8.94 9.34 9.81
CA MET A 36 7.72 9.37 10.62
C MET A 36 6.47 9.07 9.79
N PHE A 37 6.41 9.56 8.55
CA PHE A 37 5.32 9.26 7.63
C PHE A 37 5.29 7.77 7.28
N LEU A 38 6.42 7.20 6.86
CA LEU A 38 6.50 5.78 6.48
C LEU A 38 6.24 4.85 7.67
N LEU A 39 6.72 5.20 8.87
CA LEU A 39 6.48 4.43 10.09
C LEU A 39 4.97 4.28 10.35
N ARG A 40 4.22 5.38 10.22
CA ARG A 40 2.76 5.37 10.40
C ARG A 40 2.06 4.53 9.33
N LYS A 41 2.50 4.64 8.06
CA LYS A 41 1.90 3.87 6.95
C LYS A 41 2.22 2.38 7.01
N ASN A 42 3.36 2.03 7.59
CA ASN A 42 3.78 0.64 7.80
C ASN A 42 3.35 0.09 9.17
N MET A 43 2.51 0.79 9.93
CA MET A 43 2.05 0.30 11.22
C MET A 43 1.23 -0.99 11.02
N GLY A 44 1.67 -2.08 11.66
CA GLY A 44 1.06 -3.40 11.49
C GLY A 44 1.50 -4.15 10.23
N TYR A 45 2.39 -3.58 9.41
CA TYR A 45 3.04 -4.31 8.34
C TYR A 45 4.12 -5.22 8.93
N ASN A 46 4.01 -6.52 8.66
CA ASN A 46 5.02 -7.51 8.98
C ASN A 46 5.29 -8.34 7.72
N PRO A 47 6.51 -8.27 7.14
CA PRO A 47 6.82 -8.99 5.91
C PRO A 47 6.75 -10.51 6.05
N LYS A 48 6.80 -11.05 7.28
CA LYS A 48 6.59 -12.48 7.52
C LYS A 48 5.13 -12.90 7.32
N ASP A 49 4.21 -11.96 7.50
CA ASP A 49 2.77 -12.17 7.32
C ASP A 49 2.36 -12.07 5.85
N GLU A 50 3.26 -11.66 4.95
CA GLU A 50 3.00 -11.55 3.52
C GLU A 50 2.59 -12.89 2.91
N LYS A 51 3.26 -13.99 3.29
CA LYS A 51 2.86 -15.36 2.89
C LYS A 51 1.49 -15.74 3.44
N LEU A 52 1.17 -15.31 4.67
CA LEU A 52 -0.11 -15.58 5.30
C LEU A 52 -1.24 -14.80 4.62
N ASN A 53 -0.97 -13.56 4.21
CA ASN A 53 -1.91 -12.73 3.46
C ASN A 53 -2.13 -13.28 2.05
N GLN A 54 -1.08 -13.71 1.34
CA GLN A 54 -1.21 -14.41 0.06
C GLN A 54 -2.08 -15.68 0.19
N LEU A 55 -1.86 -16.49 1.23
CA LEU A 55 -2.67 -17.67 1.53
C LEU A 55 -4.11 -17.31 1.93
N LYS A 56 -4.33 -16.21 2.66
CA LYS A 56 -5.67 -15.69 2.96
C LYS A 56 -6.40 -15.25 1.69
N PHE A 57 -5.75 -14.50 0.80
CA PHE A 57 -6.34 -14.13 -0.51
C PHE A 57 -6.68 -15.36 -1.34
N GLN A 58 -5.83 -16.39 -1.30
CA GLN A 58 -6.11 -17.67 -1.95
C GLN A 58 -7.34 -18.36 -1.33
N CYS A 59 -7.42 -18.50 0.00
CA CYS A 59 -8.59 -19.09 0.66
C CYS A 59 -9.88 -18.27 0.48
N VAL A 60 -9.80 -16.94 0.41
CA VAL A 60 -10.93 -16.07 0.07
C VAL A 60 -11.37 -16.31 -1.37
N SER A 61 -10.44 -16.40 -2.32
CA SER A 61 -10.73 -16.73 -3.72
C SER A 61 -11.36 -18.13 -3.88
N TYR A 62 -10.86 -19.14 -3.15
CA TYR A 62 -11.48 -20.48 -3.13
C TYR A 62 -12.82 -20.49 -2.38
N GLY A 63 -12.98 -19.68 -1.33
CA GLY A 63 -14.21 -19.56 -0.53
C GLY A 63 -15.35 -18.87 -1.29
N GLU A 64 -15.06 -17.80 -2.04
CA GLU A 64 -16.03 -17.15 -2.93
C GLU A 64 -16.56 -18.11 -4.02
N HIS A 65 -15.71 -19.04 -4.48
CA HIS A 65 -16.11 -20.07 -5.43
C HIS A 65 -16.99 -21.17 -4.81
N ILE A 66 -16.82 -21.48 -3.52
CA ILE A 66 -17.64 -22.47 -2.79
C ILE A 66 -19.01 -21.88 -2.41
N GLN A 67 -19.12 -20.56 -2.21
CA GLN A 67 -20.38 -19.93 -1.83
C GLN A 67 -21.43 -19.92 -2.95
N LYS A 68 -21.06 -20.29 -4.18
CA LYS A 68 -22.00 -20.44 -5.31
C LYS A 68 -22.65 -21.82 -5.40
N PHE A 69 -22.23 -22.80 -4.59
CA PHE A 69 -22.81 -24.15 -4.56
C PHE A 69 -23.82 -24.39 -3.41
N ASN A 70 -24.08 -23.39 -2.55
CA ASN A 70 -24.96 -23.56 -1.39
C ASN A 70 -26.24 -22.69 -1.41
N CYS A 71 -26.68 -22.22 -2.59
CA CYS A 71 -27.96 -21.52 -2.75
C CYS A 71 -28.94 -22.13 -3.77
N ASP A 72 -28.68 -23.32 -4.33
CA ASP A 72 -29.60 -23.99 -5.28
C ASP A 72 -29.92 -25.45 -4.90
N SER A 73 -30.22 -25.73 -3.63
CA SER A 73 -30.87 -27.00 -3.23
C SER A 73 -31.81 -26.82 -2.05
#